data_AF-A0A9J7N3J0-F1
#
_entry.id   AF-A0A9J7N3J0-F1
#
_cell.length_a   1.000
_cell.length_b   1.000
_cell.length_c   1.000
_cell.angle_alpha   90.00
_cell.angle_beta   90.00
_cell.angle_gamma   90.00
#
_symmetry.space_group_name_H-M   'P 1'
#
loop_
_entity.id
_entity.type
_entity.pdbx_description
1 polymer ?
#
loop_
_entity_poly.entity_id
_entity_poly.type
_entity_poly.pdbx_seq_one_letter_code
_entity_poly.pdbx_strand_id
1 'polypeptide(L)'
;MHTEETFIKQASDLELICPSFTDYGKKFIRSFKLHPDSYVQNAVQLAYFRLHGKPAPTHEPATLRQYYHGRTETVRACTMEVVNWCKAMLDNTVPVCCCSLLD
;
A
#
# COMPACT_ATOMS: atom_id res chain seq x y z
N MET A 1 29.66 -20.76 15.44
CA MET A 1 29.48 -21.49 14.16
C MET A 1 28.00 -21.59 13.78
N HIS A 2 27.13 -22.28 14.53
CA HIS A 2 25.71 -22.44 14.14
C HIS A 2 24.90 -21.14 13.94
N THR A 3 25.16 -20.11 14.74
CA THR A 3 24.47 -18.81 14.63
C THR A 3 24.83 -18.05 13.35
N GLU A 4 26.08 -18.14 12.92
CA GLU A 4 26.58 -17.49 11.70
C GLU A 4 26.03 -18.15 10.44
N GLU A 5 26.03 -19.49 10.41
CA GLU A 5 25.42 -20.26 9.33
C GLU A 5 23.92 -19.99 9.21
N THR A 6 23.22 -19.89 10.35
CA THR A 6 21.79 -19.56 10.38
C THR A 6 21.53 -18.15 9.84
N PHE A 7 22.34 -17.18 10.26
CA PHE A 7 22.24 -15.80 9.77
C PHE A 7 22.45 -15.71 8.25
N ILE A 8 23.52 -16.33 7.74
CA ILE A 8 23.82 -16.31 6.29
C ILE A 8 22.69 -16.96 5.50
N LYS A 9 22.17 -18.10 5.99
CA LYS A 9 21.04 -18.79 5.35
C LYS A 9 19.80 -17.90 5.27
N GLN A 10 19.44 -17.22 6.36
CA GLN A 10 18.28 -16.33 6.38
C GLN A 10 18.49 -15.09 5.51
N ALA A 11 19.68 -14.50 5.55
CA ALA A 11 20.01 -13.34 4.73
C ALA A 11 19.99 -13.65 3.23
N SER A 12 20.38 -14.87 2.83
CA SER A 12 20.38 -15.29 1.43
C SER A 12 19.00 -15.48 0.81
N ASP A 13 17.94 -15.62 1.63
CA ASP A 13 16.55 -15.81 1.18
C ASP A 13 15.80 -14.46 1.03
N LEU A 14 16.46 -13.33 1.32
CA LEU A 14 15.86 -12.00 1.22
C LEU A 14 16.00 -11.43 -0.20
N GLU A 15 14.87 -11.21 -0.87
CA GLU A 15 14.81 -10.44 -2.12
C GLU A 15 14.41 -8.97 -1.83
N LEU A 16 15.22 -8.01 -2.31
CA LEU A 16 14.99 -6.58 -2.11
C LEU A 16 15.04 -5.82 -3.44
N ILE A 17 13.93 -5.17 -3.79
CA ILE A 17 13.80 -4.31 -4.98
C ILE A 17 13.39 -2.91 -4.51
N CYS A 18 14.24 -1.90 -4.76
CA CYS A 18 14.05 -0.52 -4.28
C CYS A 18 14.11 0.51 -5.42
N PRO A 19 13.08 0.56 -6.28
CA PRO A 19 13.03 1.50 -7.39
C PRO A 19 12.62 2.90 -6.89
N SER A 20 13.12 3.94 -7.56
CA SER A 20 12.67 5.31 -7.33
C SER A 20 11.62 5.69 -8.36
N PHE A 21 10.44 6.08 -7.90
CA PHE A 21 9.38 6.62 -8.76
C PHE A 21 9.58 8.12 -8.97
N THR A 22 9.79 8.54 -10.22
CA THR A 22 10.17 9.93 -10.56
C THR A 22 9.12 10.71 -11.36
N ASP A 23 8.03 10.06 -11.78
CA ASP A 23 7.06 10.69 -12.68
C ASP A 23 6.29 11.84 -12.01
N TYR A 24 5.99 11.69 -10.71
CA TYR A 24 5.37 12.72 -9.89
C TYR A 24 5.59 12.46 -8.40
N GLY A 25 5.10 13.37 -7.56
CA GLY A 25 5.12 13.21 -6.11
C GLY A 25 3.98 13.93 -5.40
N LYS A 26 4.14 14.22 -4.11
CA LYS A 26 3.08 14.77 -3.25
C LYS A 26 2.39 16.03 -3.77
N LYS A 27 3.07 16.88 -4.56
CA LYS A 27 2.46 18.10 -5.13
C LYS A 27 1.35 17.77 -6.12
N PHE A 28 1.59 16.78 -6.99
CA PHE A 28 0.60 16.29 -7.95
C PHE A 28 -0.56 15.61 -7.23
N ILE A 29 -0.29 14.72 -6.27
CA ILE A 29 -1.37 14.03 -5.54
C ILE A 29 -2.27 15.03 -4.80
N ARG A 30 -1.67 16.05 -4.17
CA ARG A 30 -2.41 17.09 -3.47
C ARG A 30 -3.22 18.00 -4.39
N SER A 31 -2.90 18.13 -5.68
CA SER A 31 -3.73 18.94 -6.61
C SER A 31 -5.10 18.30 -6.87
N PHE A 32 -5.23 17.00 -6.65
CA PHE A 32 -6.51 16.27 -6.66
C PHE A 32 -7.20 16.24 -5.28
N LYS A 33 -6.69 16.98 -4.29
CA LYS A 33 -7.17 16.97 -2.89
C LYS A 33 -7.03 15.62 -2.18
N LEU A 34 -6.14 14.75 -2.66
CA LEU A 34 -5.87 13.45 -2.06
C LEU A 34 -4.69 13.51 -1.08
N HIS A 35 -4.76 12.69 -0.04
CA HIS A 35 -3.65 12.50 0.89
C HIS A 35 -2.58 11.57 0.25
N PRO A 36 -1.30 11.98 0.18
CA PRO A 36 -0.26 11.20 -0.50
C PRO A 36 -0.08 9.76 0.01
N ASP A 37 -0.23 9.55 1.31
CA ASP A 37 -0.08 8.24 1.94
C ASP A 37 -1.23 7.30 1.55
N SER A 38 -2.47 7.75 1.69
CA SER A 38 -3.68 7.00 1.33
C SER A 38 -3.71 6.67 -0.17
N TYR A 39 -3.23 7.60 -1.01
CA TYR A 39 -3.05 7.36 -2.43
C TYR A 39 -2.10 6.19 -2.70
N VAL A 40 -0.95 6.16 -2.05
CA VAL A 40 0.04 5.07 -2.21
C VAL A 40 -0.49 3.76 -1.64
N GLN A 41 -1.18 3.78 -0.49
CA GLN A 41 -1.79 2.57 0.08
C GLN A 41 -2.81 1.95 -0.88
N ASN A 42 -3.68 2.75 -1.49
CA ASN A 42 -4.62 2.26 -2.49
C ASN A 42 -3.90 1.74 -3.74
N ALA A 43 -2.85 2.42 -4.21
CA ALA A 43 -2.04 1.93 -5.33
C ALA A 43 -1.42 0.56 -5.04
N VAL A 44 -0.94 0.32 -3.81
CA VAL A 44 -0.43 -0.98 -3.37
C VAL A 44 -1.53 -2.04 -3.35
N GLN A 45 -2.75 -1.71 -2.87
CA GLN A 45 -3.90 -2.62 -2.93
C GLN A 45 -4.22 -3.02 -4.36
N LEU A 46 -4.27 -2.06 -5.29
CA LEU A 46 -4.55 -2.32 -6.70
C LEU A 46 -3.45 -3.17 -7.35
N ALA A 47 -2.18 -2.85 -7.09
CA ALA A 47 -1.05 -3.62 -7.60
C ALA A 47 -1.11 -5.08 -7.12
N TYR A 48 -1.37 -5.29 -5.83
CA TYR A 48 -1.53 -6.63 -5.26
C TYR A 48 -2.72 -7.37 -5.87
N PHE A 49 -3.89 -6.72 -5.92
CA PHE A 49 -5.10 -7.30 -6.46
C PHE A 49 -4.92 -7.69 -7.94
N ARG A 50 -4.22 -6.88 -8.73
CA ARG A 50 -3.89 -7.18 -10.12
C ARG A 50 -2.94 -8.36 -10.26
N LEU A 51 -1.95 -8.48 -9.37
CA LEU A 51 -0.97 -9.57 -9.40
C LEU A 51 -1.54 -10.92 -8.95
N HIS A 52 -2.42 -10.91 -7.94
CA HIS A 52 -2.88 -12.13 -7.27
C HIS A 52 -4.37 -12.46 -7.48
N GLY A 53 -5.15 -11.55 -8.07
CA GLY A 53 -6.59 -11.73 -8.32
C GLY A 53 -7.47 -11.73 -7.06
N LYS A 54 -6.94 -11.34 -5.90
CA LYS A 54 -7.64 -11.33 -4.62
C LYS A 54 -7.10 -10.21 -3.71
N PRO A 55 -7.90 -9.72 -2.75
CA PRO A 55 -7.44 -8.75 -1.77
C PRO A 55 -6.50 -9.37 -0.74
N ALA A 56 -5.63 -8.57 -0.12
CA ALA A 56 -4.73 -8.99 0.95
C ALA A 56 -4.91 -8.20 2.24
N PRO A 57 -4.85 -8.86 3.41
CA PRO A 57 -4.77 -8.16 4.68
C PRO A 57 -3.51 -7.30 4.71
N THR A 58 -3.67 -6.02 5.00
CA THR A 58 -2.57 -5.05 5.00
C THR A 58 -2.45 -4.41 6.37
N HIS A 59 -1.21 -4.34 6.86
CA HIS A 59 -0.86 -3.70 8.11
C HIS A 59 -0.11 -2.40 7.81
N GLU A 60 -0.74 -1.27 8.11
CA GLU A 60 -0.11 0.03 8.04
C GLU A 60 0.08 0.58 9.48
N PRO A 61 1.29 0.99 9.88
CA PRO A 61 1.51 1.54 11.21
C PRO A 61 1.04 3.00 11.30
N ALA A 62 0.02 3.27 12.12
CA ALA A 62 -0.35 4.63 12.51
C ALA A 62 0.32 5.02 13.82
N THR A 63 0.79 6.27 13.92
CA THR A 63 1.44 6.75 15.15
C THR A 63 0.41 7.10 16.24
N LEU A 64 0.67 6.63 17.46
CA LEU A 64 -0.11 6.99 18.66
C LEU A 64 0.63 8.01 19.55
N ARG A 65 1.60 8.75 18.99
CA ARG A 65 2.46 9.70 19.72
C ARG A 65 1.72 10.83 20.44
N GLN A 66 0.43 11.03 20.15
CA GLN A 66 -0.43 11.94 20.90
C GLN A 66 -0.68 11.49 22.36
N TYR A 67 -0.47 10.20 22.67
CA TYR A 67 -0.64 9.63 24.00
C TYR A 67 0.71 9.44 24.70
N TYR A 68 0.72 9.53 26.04
CA TYR A 68 1.90 9.23 26.85
C TYR A 68 2.35 7.78 26.61
N HIS A 69 3.61 7.60 26.21
CA HIS A 69 4.18 6.31 25.76
C HIS A 69 3.46 5.65 24.57
N GLY A 70 2.65 6.40 23.81
CA GLY A 70 1.99 5.90 22.62
C GLY A 70 2.98 5.47 21.55
N ARG A 71 2.87 4.22 21.09
CA ARG A 71 3.68 3.65 20.01
C ARG A 71 2.94 3.73 18.68
N THR A 72 2.32 2.63 18.28
CA THR A 72 1.66 2.47 16.98
C THR A 72 0.34 1.72 17.14
N GLU A 73 -0.62 2.03 16.27
CA GLU A 73 -1.82 1.23 16.01
C GLU A 73 -1.76 0.67 14.59
N THR A 74 -2.55 -0.37 14.31
CA THR A 74 -2.69 -0.94 12.97
C THR A 74 -3.84 -0.29 12.20
N VAL A 75 -3.53 0.39 11.10
CA VAL A 75 -4.49 0.74 10.06
C VAL A 75 -4.64 -0.44 9.11
N ARG A 76 -5.88 -0.84 8.83
CA ARG A 76 -6.23 -1.93 7.92
C ARG A 76 -6.71 -1.33 6.59
N ALA A 77 -5.77 -1.01 5.71
CA ALA A 77 -6.06 -0.33 4.43
C ALA A 77 -6.93 -1.17 3.47
N CYS A 78 -6.96 -2.50 3.61
CA CYS A 78 -7.81 -3.38 2.81
C CYS A 78 -9.27 -3.34 3.30
N THR A 79 -9.98 -2.25 3.02
CA THR A 79 -11.41 -2.10 3.30
C THR A 79 -12.26 -2.57 2.12
N MET A 80 -13.58 -2.70 2.31
CA MET A 80 -14.48 -3.15 1.24
C MET A 80 -14.56 -2.13 0.10
N GLU A 81 -14.48 -0.83 0.44
CA GLU A 81 -14.46 0.28 -0.50
C GLU A 81 -13.25 0.17 -1.44
N VAL A 82 -12.06 -0.06 -0.88
CA VAL A 82 -10.83 -0.22 -1.68
C VAL A 82 -10.88 -1.48 -2.54
N VAL A 83 -11.46 -2.58 -2.03
CA VAL A 83 -11.64 -3.81 -2.83
C VAL A 83 -12.60 -3.58 -4.00
N ASN A 84 -13.70 -2.87 -3.79
CA ASN A 84 -14.65 -2.55 -4.84
C ASN A 84 -14.04 -1.60 -5.88
N TRP A 85 -13.27 -0.61 -5.43
CA TRP A 85 -12.48 0.24 -6.30
C TRP A 85 -11.48 -0.57 -7.14
N CYS A 86 -10.74 -1.51 -6.53
CA CYS A 86 -9.81 -2.38 -7.26
C CYS A 86 -10.51 -3.20 -8.35
N LYS A 87 -11.70 -3.74 -8.05
CA LYS A 87 -12.51 -4.47 -9.04
C LYS A 87 -12.92 -3.56 -10.20
N ALA A 88 -13.42 -2.36 -9.89
CA ALA A 88 -13.85 -1.39 -10.91
C ALA A 88 -12.67 -0.94 -11.80
N MET A 89 -11.47 -0.76 -11.23
CA MET A 89 -10.26 -0.39 -11.97
C MET A 89 -9.76 -1.48 -12.94
N LEU A 90 -10.19 -2.72 -12.77
CA LEU A 90 -9.83 -3.86 -13.61
C LEU A 90 -10.96 -4.29 -14.55
N ASP A 91 -12.14 -3.65 -14.47
CA ASP A 91 -13.28 -3.93 -15.31
C ASP A 91 -13.24 -3.06 -16.57
N ASN A 92 -13.08 -3.68 -17.74
CA ASN A 92 -13.03 -3.00 -19.04
C ASN A 92 -14.39 -2.39 -19.46
N THR A 93 -15.47 -2.70 -18.75
CA THR A 93 -16.82 -2.19 -19.05
C THR A 93 -17.14 -0.91 -18.27
N VAL A 94 -16.35 -0.58 -17.24
CA VAL A 94 -16.55 0.60 -16.40
C VAL A 94 -15.65 1.73 -16.90
N PRO A 95 -16.19 2.90 -17.27
CA PRO A 95 -15.36 4.06 -17.57
C PRO A 95 -14.62 4.49 -16.29
N VAL A 96 -13.30 4.27 -16.28
CA VAL A 96 -12.42 4.64 -15.17
C VAL A 96 -12.28 6.16 -15.06
N CYS A 97 -13.15 6.78 -14.26
CA CYS A 97 -12.92 8.16 -13.80
C CYS A 97 -12.05 8.12 -12.54
N CYS A 98 -10.79 8.52 -12.68
CA CYS A 98 -9.77 8.49 -11.61
C CYS A 98 -10.21 9.26 -10.34
N CYS A 99 -11.10 10.24 -10.46
CA CYS A 99 -11.46 11.14 -9.37
C CYS A 99 -12.71 10.72 -8.57
N SER A 100 -13.63 9.94 -9.12
CA SER A 100 -14.94 9.70 -8.48
C SER A 100 -15.01 8.44 -7.61
N LEU A 101 -13.93 7.65 -7.55
CA LEU A 101 -13.90 6.38 -6.83
C LEU A 101 -12.82 6.32 -5.73
N LEU A 102 -12.10 7.42 -5.50
CA LEU A 102 -11.08 7.57 -4.46
C LEU A 102 -11.55 8.44 -3.28
N ASP A 103 -12.82 8.87 -3.30
CA ASP A 103 -13.49 9.61 -2.22
C ASP A 103 -14.13 8.66 -1.20
#